data_AF-A0A5E4PR50-F1
#
_entry.id   AF-A0A5E4PR50-F1
#
_cell.length_a   1.000
_cell.length_b   1.000
_cell.length_c   1.000
_cell.angle_alpha   90.00
_cell.angle_beta   90.00
_cell.angle_gamma   90.00
#
_symmetry.space_group_name_H-M   'P 1'
#
loop_
_entity.id
_entity.type
_entity.pdbx_description
1 polymer ?
#
loop_
_entity_poly.entity_id
_entity_poly.type
_entity_poly.pdbx_seq_one_letter_code
_entity_poly.pdbx_strand_id
1 'polypeptide(L)'
;MKSVDKKNIKKQKLKKKPMVKPKKEKVLVVAQEFKFALLLSGNDKKTRDRVLKSLKKWLTNCFDKNYAFKEDDFIRVWKGLFYAMWMSDKPLVQEDLCESIANTLDLFPNDQFKYAVLMTKAGFKVLALEWYGLDQHRYDKFLM
;
A
#
# COMPACT_ATOMS: atom_id res chain seq x y z
N MET A 1 -29.39 6.95 -61.94
CA MET A 1 -30.25 7.63 -60.94
C MET A 1 -29.93 7.07 -59.55
N LYS A 2 -29.45 7.96 -58.66
CA LYS A 2 -29.62 8.03 -57.20
C LYS A 2 -29.01 6.96 -56.25
N SER A 3 -28.44 7.52 -55.19
CA SER A 3 -27.67 6.98 -54.06
C SER A 3 -28.53 6.36 -52.92
N VAL A 4 -27.82 6.01 -51.82
CA VAL A 4 -28.28 5.83 -50.41
C VAL A 4 -28.81 4.39 -50.12
N ASP A 5 -28.37 3.59 -49.14
CA ASP A 5 -28.03 3.85 -47.73
C ASP A 5 -26.97 2.88 -47.13
N LYS A 6 -25.85 3.46 -46.68
CA LYS A 6 -25.02 2.91 -45.60
C LYS A 6 -25.67 3.32 -44.28
N LYS A 7 -26.24 2.41 -43.47
CA LYS A 7 -26.50 2.61 -42.03
C LYS A 7 -27.10 1.36 -41.36
N ASN A 8 -26.27 0.55 -40.70
CA ASN A 8 -26.53 0.02 -39.34
C ASN A 8 -25.47 -1.01 -38.92
N ILE A 9 -24.32 -0.51 -38.46
CA ILE A 9 -23.57 -1.22 -37.43
C ILE A 9 -23.34 -0.20 -36.33
N LYS A 10 -24.24 -0.22 -35.35
CA LYS A 10 -24.21 0.63 -34.15
C LYS A 10 -22.89 0.38 -33.42
N LYS A 11 -21.90 1.23 -33.67
CA LYS A 11 -20.78 1.47 -32.74
C LYS A 11 -21.38 2.02 -31.44
N GLN A 12 -21.63 1.16 -30.47
CA GLN A 12 -21.86 1.59 -29.09
C GLN A 12 -20.60 2.35 -28.64
N LYS A 13 -20.73 3.68 -28.56
CA LYS A 13 -19.68 4.56 -28.05
C LYS A 13 -19.39 4.16 -26.60
N LEU A 14 -18.23 3.54 -26.37
CA LEU A 14 -17.58 3.53 -25.06
C LEU A 14 -17.44 5.00 -24.62
N LYS A 15 -18.33 5.45 -23.74
CA LYS A 15 -18.21 6.75 -23.09
C LYS A 15 -16.93 6.69 -22.24
N LYS A 16 -15.83 7.25 -22.75
CA LYS A 16 -14.62 7.52 -21.97
C LYS A 16 -15.06 8.38 -20.77
N LYS A 17 -15.01 7.82 -19.56
CA LYS A 17 -15.19 8.58 -18.32
C LYS A 17 -14.20 9.76 -18.36
N PRO A 18 -14.62 11.00 -18.04
CA PRO A 18 -13.72 12.14 -18.06
C PRO A 18 -12.56 11.89 -17.08
N MET A 19 -11.33 11.92 -17.60
CA MET A 19 -10.11 11.79 -16.80
C MET A 19 -9.93 13.06 -15.98
N VAL A 20 -10.48 13.07 -14.76
CA VAL A 20 -10.24 14.13 -13.79
C VAL A 20 -8.76 14.08 -13.40
N LYS A 21 -8.00 15.11 -13.82
CA LYS A 21 -6.57 15.21 -13.47
C LYS A 21 -6.42 15.22 -11.95
N PRO A 22 -5.60 14.34 -11.36
CA PRO A 22 -5.42 14.32 -9.91
C PRO A 22 -4.78 15.63 -9.44
N LYS A 23 -5.25 16.15 -8.29
CA LYS A 23 -4.64 17.31 -7.62
C LYS A 23 -3.16 16.99 -7.33
N LYS A 24 -2.24 17.93 -7.61
CA LYS A 24 -0.77 17.75 -7.50
C LYS A 24 -0.34 17.11 -6.18
N GLU A 25 -0.96 17.51 -5.07
CA GLU A 25 -0.70 16.98 -3.73
C GLU A 25 -0.92 15.46 -3.63
N LYS A 26 -2.01 14.94 -4.20
CA LYS A 26 -2.28 13.49 -4.19
C LYS A 26 -1.23 12.70 -4.96
N VAL A 27 -0.70 13.27 -6.04
CA VAL A 27 0.36 12.63 -6.84
C VAL A 27 1.66 12.52 -6.02
N LEU A 28 1.99 13.56 -5.24
CA LEU A 28 3.17 13.55 -4.37
C LEU A 28 3.05 12.52 -3.26
N VAL A 29 1.88 12.39 -2.64
CA VAL A 29 1.62 11.39 -1.61
C VAL A 29 1.78 9.98 -2.17
N VAL A 30 1.17 9.69 -3.31
CA VAL A 30 1.30 8.39 -3.99
C VAL A 30 2.76 8.10 -4.34
N ALA A 31 3.49 9.08 -4.87
CA ALA A 31 4.92 8.92 -5.17
C ALA A 31 5.74 8.61 -3.91
N GLN A 32 5.41 9.22 -2.78
CA GLN A 32 6.04 8.94 -1.50
C GLN A 32 5.74 7.52 -1.01
N GLU A 33 4.50 7.04 -1.14
CA GLU A 33 4.13 5.65 -0.82
C GLU A 33 4.91 4.65 -1.68
N PHE A 34 5.05 4.91 -2.98
CA PHE A 34 5.88 4.08 -3.86
C PHE A 34 7.34 4.08 -3.43
N LYS A 35 7.88 5.23 -3.03
CA LYS A 35 9.25 5.33 -2.51
C LYS A 35 9.43 4.51 -1.23
N PHE A 36 8.45 4.53 -0.33
CA PHE A 36 8.48 3.69 0.87
C PHE A 36 8.45 2.21 0.48
N ALA A 37 7.53 1.79 -0.40
CA ALA A 37 7.42 0.42 -0.84
C ALA A 37 8.75 -0.11 -1.42
N LEU A 38 9.36 0.67 -2.32
CA LEU A 38 10.63 0.33 -2.95
C LEU A 38 11.76 0.18 -1.93
N LEU A 39 11.92 1.16 -1.03
CA LEU A 39 13.03 1.15 -0.07
C LEU A 39 12.85 0.11 1.05
N LEU A 40 11.60 -0.18 1.45
CA LEU A 40 11.29 -1.26 2.39
C LEU A 40 11.57 -2.64 1.78
N SER A 41 11.37 -2.80 0.48
CA SER A 41 11.73 -4.04 -0.25
C SER A 41 13.24 -4.19 -0.53
N GLY A 42 14.07 -3.23 -0.10
CA GLY A 42 15.52 -3.26 -0.32
C GLY A 42 16.26 -4.25 0.58
N ASN A 43 17.46 -4.67 0.17
CA ASN A 43 18.26 -5.65 0.90
C ASN A 43 18.94 -5.10 2.17
N ASP A 44 19.29 -3.81 2.19
CA ASP A 44 19.98 -3.20 3.33
C ASP A 44 19.04 -2.96 4.52
N LYS A 45 19.27 -3.68 5.63
CA LYS A 45 18.49 -3.56 6.88
C LYS A 45 18.50 -2.12 7.41
N LYS A 46 19.65 -1.45 7.41
CA LYS A 46 19.75 -0.08 7.95
C LYS A 46 18.85 0.88 7.19
N THR A 47 18.77 0.74 5.87
CA THR A 47 17.84 1.49 5.04
C THR A 47 16.39 1.15 5.38
N ARG A 48 16.02 -0.13 5.48
CA ARG A 48 14.64 -0.53 5.87
C ARG A 48 14.23 0.06 7.22
N ASP A 49 15.08 -0.03 8.23
CA ASP A 49 14.81 0.49 9.58
C ASP A 49 14.57 2.02 9.57
N ARG A 50 15.40 2.75 8.80
CA ARG A 50 15.22 4.21 8.63
C ARG A 50 13.91 4.53 7.93
N VAL A 51 13.59 3.78 6.89
CA VAL A 51 12.37 3.98 6.09
C VAL A 51 11.13 3.69 6.92
N LEU A 52 11.15 2.65 7.77
CA LEU A 52 10.05 2.34 8.68
C LEU A 52 9.82 3.47 9.70
N LYS A 53 10.89 4.05 10.25
CA LYS A 53 10.79 5.25 11.10
C LYS A 53 10.21 6.46 10.34
N SER A 54 10.63 6.66 9.09
CA SER A 54 10.08 7.71 8.23
C SER A 54 8.62 7.49 7.87
N LEU A 55 8.20 6.24 7.67
CA LEU A 55 6.81 5.85 7.41
C LEU A 55 5.92 6.23 8.61
N LYS A 56 6.34 5.87 9.83
CA LYS A 56 5.62 6.23 11.07
C LYS A 56 5.42 7.74 11.19
N LYS A 57 6.49 8.53 10.97
CA LYS A 57 6.42 10.00 10.98
C LYS A 57 5.50 10.56 9.89
N TRP A 58 5.52 9.95 8.70
CA TRP A 58 4.65 10.35 7.60
C TRP A 58 3.17 10.09 7.93
N LEU A 59 2.85 8.95 8.54
CA LEU A 59 1.49 8.67 9.01
C LEU A 59 1.00 9.73 10.00
N THR A 60 1.80 10.07 11.01
CA THR A 60 1.46 11.13 11.98
C THR A 60 1.18 12.46 11.28
N ASN A 61 2.04 12.88 10.34
CA ASN A 61 1.86 14.12 9.58
C ASN A 61 0.59 14.10 8.70
N CYS A 62 0.25 12.94 8.14
CA CYS A 62 -0.99 12.75 7.41
C CYS A 62 -2.22 12.88 8.31
N PHE A 63 -2.17 12.36 9.55
CA PHE A 63 -3.24 12.52 10.52
C PHE A 63 -3.41 13.99 10.94
N ASP A 64 -2.31 14.70 11.22
CA ASP A 64 -2.31 16.14 11.56
C ASP A 64 -2.94 17.00 10.46
N LYS A 65 -2.70 16.62 9.19
CA LYS A 65 -3.29 17.28 8.01
C LYS A 65 -4.68 16.77 7.64
N ASN A 66 -5.24 15.87 8.43
CA ASN A 66 -6.53 15.23 8.21
C ASN A 66 -6.66 14.61 6.80
N TYR A 67 -5.59 13.95 6.34
CA TYR A 67 -5.55 13.30 5.03
C TYR A 67 -6.58 12.16 4.95
N ALA A 68 -7.34 12.13 3.86
CA ALA A 68 -8.34 11.11 3.63
C ALA A 68 -7.72 9.86 2.96
N PHE A 69 -7.28 8.91 3.78
CA PHE A 69 -6.70 7.66 3.31
C PHE A 69 -7.70 6.79 2.54
N LYS A 70 -7.18 6.07 1.55
CA LYS A 70 -7.88 5.02 0.80
C LYS A 70 -7.23 3.66 1.04
N GLU A 71 -7.96 2.59 0.73
CA GLU A 71 -7.45 1.23 0.81
C GLU A 71 -6.16 1.05 -0.02
N ASP A 72 -6.13 1.61 -1.24
CA ASP A 72 -4.99 1.50 -2.14
C ASP A 72 -3.70 2.14 -1.58
N ASP A 73 -3.84 3.18 -0.76
CA ASP A 73 -2.72 3.88 -0.11
C ASP A 73 -2.03 2.91 0.87
N PHE A 74 -2.81 2.23 1.69
CA PHE A 74 -2.31 1.22 2.61
C PHE A 74 -1.84 -0.05 1.89
N ILE A 75 -2.45 -0.48 0.78
CA ILE A 75 -1.97 -1.62 -0.01
C ILE A 75 -0.52 -1.37 -0.51
N ARG A 76 -0.21 -0.17 -0.99
CA ARG A 76 1.15 0.17 -1.46
C ARG A 76 2.17 0.09 -0.33
N VAL A 77 1.83 0.63 0.84
CA VAL A 77 2.67 0.55 2.04
C VAL A 77 2.85 -0.90 2.50
N TRP A 78 1.77 -1.67 2.58
CA TRP A 78 1.79 -3.06 3.01
C TRP A 78 2.60 -3.97 2.09
N LYS A 79 2.60 -3.73 0.78
CA LYS A 79 3.52 -4.46 -0.12
C LYS A 79 4.98 -4.21 0.27
N GLY A 80 5.35 -2.97 0.60
CA GLY A 80 6.66 -2.64 1.14
C GLY A 80 6.98 -3.40 2.43
N LEU A 81 6.06 -3.37 3.40
CA LEU A 81 6.22 -4.05 4.69
C LEU A 81 6.32 -5.57 4.56
N PHE A 82 5.51 -6.17 3.67
CA PHE A 82 5.55 -7.59 3.36
C PHE A 82 6.94 -7.99 2.84
N TYR A 83 7.48 -7.25 1.88
CA TYR A 83 8.83 -7.52 1.38
C TYR A 83 9.93 -7.16 2.38
N ALA A 84 9.71 -6.22 3.31
CA ALA A 84 10.64 -5.99 4.42
C ALA A 84 10.75 -7.21 5.36
N MET A 85 9.62 -7.85 5.67
CA MET A 85 9.59 -9.13 6.39
C MET A 85 10.21 -10.25 5.57
N TRP A 86 9.92 -10.30 4.25
CA TRP A 86 10.51 -11.27 3.33
C TRP A 86 12.04 -11.25 3.36
N MET A 87 12.65 -10.07 3.37
CA MET A 87 14.11 -9.85 3.38
C MET A 87 14.76 -9.96 4.77
N SER A 88 14.02 -10.40 5.79
CA SER A 88 14.51 -10.55 7.16
C SER A 88 14.72 -12.03 7.50
N ASP A 89 15.98 -12.43 7.67
CA ASP A 89 16.36 -13.84 7.85
C ASP A 89 16.71 -14.21 9.30
N LYS A 90 17.05 -13.23 10.15
CA LYS A 90 17.44 -13.47 11.54
C LYS A 90 16.20 -13.46 12.46
N PRO A 91 15.97 -14.47 13.32
CA PRO A 91 14.77 -14.55 14.17
C PRO A 91 14.50 -13.28 15.00
N LEU A 92 15.47 -12.81 15.78
CA LEU A 92 15.31 -11.58 16.57
C LEU A 92 14.97 -10.35 15.72
N VAL A 93 15.51 -10.28 14.50
CA VAL A 93 15.19 -9.18 13.57
C VAL A 93 13.77 -9.30 13.04
N GLN A 94 13.25 -10.53 12.87
CA GLN A 94 11.87 -10.77 12.44
C GLN A 94 10.90 -10.36 13.55
N GLU A 95 11.17 -10.76 14.80
CA GLU A 95 10.37 -10.38 15.97
C GLU A 95 10.33 -8.86 16.15
N ASP A 96 11.51 -8.21 16.17
CA ASP A 96 11.61 -6.74 16.28
C ASP A 96 10.85 -6.03 15.15
N LEU A 97 10.88 -6.58 13.94
CA LEU A 97 10.19 -6.01 12.78
C LEU A 97 8.68 -6.19 12.88
N CYS A 98 8.19 -7.38 13.28
CA CYS A 98 6.78 -7.63 13.53
C CYS A 98 6.23 -6.67 14.59
N GLU A 99 6.92 -6.55 15.73
CA GLU A 99 6.54 -5.63 16.80
C GLU A 99 6.53 -4.17 16.31
N SER A 100 7.54 -3.76 15.55
CA SER A 100 7.59 -2.41 15.00
C SER A 100 6.47 -2.15 13.99
N ILE A 101 6.07 -3.15 13.19
CA ILE A 101 4.92 -3.05 12.29
C ILE A 101 3.62 -2.93 13.09
N ALA A 102 3.42 -3.78 14.10
CA ALA A 102 2.25 -3.74 14.99
C ALA A 102 2.12 -2.38 15.68
N ASN A 103 3.21 -1.84 16.23
CA ASN A 103 3.28 -0.53 16.87
C ASN A 103 2.96 0.64 15.92
N THR A 104 2.83 0.39 14.62
CA THR A 104 2.32 1.41 13.68
C THR A 104 0.82 1.66 13.88
N LEU A 105 0.06 0.64 14.29
CA LEU A 105 -1.38 0.77 14.55
C LEU A 105 -1.66 1.65 15.78
N ASP A 106 -0.75 1.67 16.76
CA ASP A 106 -0.88 2.52 17.95
C ASP A 106 -0.73 4.02 17.64
N LEU A 107 -0.20 4.37 16.46
CA LEU A 107 -0.05 5.77 16.04
C LEU A 107 -1.37 6.39 15.55
N PHE A 108 -2.43 5.58 15.36
CA PHE A 108 -3.69 6.04 14.82
C PHE A 108 -4.50 6.77 15.89
N PRO A 109 -4.86 8.04 15.66
CA PRO A 109 -5.70 8.79 16.60
C PRO A 109 -7.10 8.18 16.77
N ASN A 110 -7.68 8.31 17.98
CA ASN A 110 -9.00 7.77 18.30
C ASN A 110 -10.12 8.34 17.41
N ASP A 111 -10.02 9.61 17.01
CA ASP A 111 -10.95 10.28 16.08
C ASP A 111 -10.84 9.75 14.64
N GLN A 112 -9.73 9.09 14.30
CA GLN A 112 -9.44 8.55 12.98
C GLN A 112 -9.31 7.02 12.97
N PHE A 113 -9.87 6.33 13.97
CA PHE A 113 -9.80 4.87 14.14
C PHE A 113 -10.22 4.06 12.90
N LYS A 114 -11.15 4.60 12.10
CA LYS A 114 -11.56 4.00 10.81
C LYS A 114 -10.39 3.68 9.88
N TYR A 115 -9.31 4.48 9.93
CA TYR A 115 -8.13 4.24 9.10
C TYR A 115 -7.24 3.12 9.64
N ALA A 116 -7.24 2.87 10.96
CA ALA A 116 -6.55 1.72 11.54
C ALA A 116 -7.21 0.42 11.03
N VAL A 117 -8.54 0.36 11.08
CA VAL A 117 -9.31 -0.76 10.51
C VAL A 117 -9.04 -0.94 9.02
N LEU A 118 -8.97 0.17 8.26
CA LEU A 118 -8.65 0.14 6.84
C LEU A 118 -7.23 -0.36 6.57
N MET A 119 -6.25 0.06 7.37
CA MET A 119 -4.88 -0.42 7.30
C MET A 119 -4.81 -1.92 7.59
N THR A 120 -5.47 -2.41 8.65
CA THR A 120 -5.52 -3.84 8.98
C THR A 120 -6.19 -4.66 7.87
N LYS A 121 -7.31 -4.19 7.32
CA LYS A 121 -7.99 -4.82 6.17
C LYS A 121 -7.05 -4.92 4.96
N ALA A 122 -6.32 -3.84 4.64
CA ALA A 122 -5.36 -3.84 3.55
C ALA A 122 -4.20 -4.83 3.80
N GLY A 123 -3.73 -4.95 5.05
CA GLY A 123 -2.71 -5.92 5.45
C GLY A 123 -3.14 -7.35 5.19
N PHE A 124 -4.32 -7.75 5.68
CA PHE A 124 -4.86 -9.08 5.41
C PHE A 124 -5.07 -9.35 3.93
N LYS A 125 -5.48 -8.34 3.16
CA LYS A 125 -5.63 -8.48 1.71
C LYS A 125 -4.31 -8.73 1.02
N VAL A 126 -3.24 -8.01 1.39
CA VAL A 126 -1.90 -8.24 0.85
C VAL A 126 -1.40 -9.62 1.26
N LEU A 127 -1.58 -10.00 2.52
CA LEU A 127 -1.19 -11.33 3.00
C LEU A 127 -1.89 -12.44 2.21
N ALA A 128 -3.20 -12.36 2.03
CA ALA A 128 -3.98 -13.35 1.28
C ALA A 128 -3.56 -13.46 -0.20
N LEU A 129 -3.18 -12.34 -0.82
CA LEU A 129 -2.73 -12.33 -2.22
C LEU A 129 -1.34 -12.95 -2.39
N GLU A 130 -0.42 -12.67 -1.46
CA GLU A 130 0.98 -13.09 -1.55
C GLU A 130 1.23 -14.44 -0.84
N TRP A 131 0.25 -14.99 -0.10
CA TRP A 131 0.38 -16.20 0.71
C TRP A 131 0.90 -17.41 -0.08
N TYR A 132 0.34 -17.63 -1.26
CA TYR A 132 0.73 -18.75 -2.14
C TYR A 132 2.11 -18.57 -2.77
N GLY A 133 2.69 -17.37 -2.70
CA GLY A 133 4.05 -17.09 -3.15
C GLY A 133 5.12 -17.39 -2.10
N LEU A 134 4.74 -17.68 -0.85
CA LEU A 134 5.67 -18.00 0.22
C LEU A 134 6.20 -19.43 0.08
N ASP A 135 7.51 -19.58 0.26
CA ASP A 135 8.15 -20.88 0.42
C ASP A 135 8.11 -21.35 1.88
N GLN A 136 8.39 -22.65 2.06
CA GLN A 136 8.30 -23.31 3.36
C GLN A 136 9.13 -22.64 4.47
N HIS A 137 10.30 -22.10 4.14
CA HIS A 137 11.20 -21.50 5.13
C HIS A 137 10.78 -20.10 5.58
N ARG A 138 9.77 -19.51 4.94
CA ARG A 138 9.28 -18.17 5.25
C ARG A 138 7.94 -18.16 5.97
N TYR A 139 7.24 -19.29 6.11
CA TYR A 139 5.93 -19.32 6.76
C TYR A 139 5.97 -18.81 8.20
N ASP A 140 6.90 -19.30 9.00
CA ASP A 140 6.91 -19.05 10.45
C ASP A 140 6.90 -17.56 10.78
N LYS A 141 7.69 -16.74 10.06
CA LYS A 141 7.75 -15.30 10.30
C LYS A 141 6.54 -14.50 9.85
N PHE A 142 5.68 -15.05 8.99
CA PHE A 142 4.41 -14.43 8.60
C PHE A 142 3.22 -14.94 9.43
N LEU A 143 3.46 -15.93 10.30
CA LEU A 143 2.50 -16.43 11.29
C LEU A 143 2.64 -15.79 12.67
N MET A 144 3.79 -15.14 12.94
CA MET A 144 4.03 -14.31 14.13
C MET A 144 3.17 -13.04 14.09
#